data_AF-A0A3C0N5G0-F1
#
_entry.id   AF-A0A3C0N5G0-F1
#
_cell.length_a   1.000
_cell.length_b   1.000
_cell.length_c   1.000
_cell.angle_alpha   90.00
_cell.angle_beta   90.00
_cell.angle_gamma   90.00
#
_symmetry.space_group_name_H-M   'P 1'
#
loop_
_entity.id
_entity.type
_entity.pdbx_description
1 polymer ?
#
loop_
_entity_poly.entity_id
_entity_poly.type
_entity_poly.pdbx_seq_one_letter_code
_entity_poly.pdbx_strand_id
1 'polypeptide(L)'
;QGRLDEAFEIIRRLHQQHPDYVFASIGLAHHHIQKGELDEAEALLQPLVSRKRFHYSEFNAFCGLQIDLYLARKNADAARSWLNMWEMTNPDTPALEYWRRQVEEAKRQTGLSIERYWSQMK
;
A
#
# COMPACT_ATOMS: atom_id res chain seq x y z
N GLN A 1 9.94 -21.45 -3.38
CA GLN A 1 9.67 -20.68 -4.62
C GLN A 1 8.33 -21.04 -5.27
N GLY A 2 7.86 -22.29 -5.35
CA GLY A 2 6.60 -22.61 -6.07
C GLY A 2 5.25 -22.20 -5.46
N ARG A 3 5.10 -22.09 -4.13
CA ARG A 3 3.78 -21.84 -3.49
C ARG A 3 3.26 -20.41 -3.67
N LEU A 4 4.15 -19.45 -3.88
CA LEU A 4 3.76 -18.04 -4.11
C LEU A 4 3.27 -17.84 -5.55
N ASP A 5 3.88 -18.51 -6.51
CA ASP A 5 3.46 -18.48 -7.92
C ASP A 5 2.10 -19.16 -8.12
N GLU A 6 1.85 -20.29 -7.45
CA GLU A 6 0.53 -20.95 -7.47
C GLU A 6 -0.56 -20.08 -6.83
N ALA A 7 -0.26 -19.44 -5.68
CA ALA A 7 -1.19 -18.53 -5.04
C ALA A 7 -1.52 -17.33 -5.95
N PHE A 8 -0.52 -16.81 -6.67
CA PHE A 8 -0.70 -15.74 -7.63
C PHE A 8 -1.62 -16.15 -8.79
N GLU A 9 -1.42 -17.33 -9.37
CA GLU A 9 -2.28 -17.83 -10.45
C GLU A 9 -3.74 -18.03 -10.01
N ILE A 10 -3.96 -18.48 -8.77
CA ILE A 10 -5.30 -18.60 -8.20
C ILE A 10 -5.94 -17.20 -8.05
N ILE A 11 -5.22 -16.24 -7.48
CA ILE A 11 -5.71 -14.87 -7.28
C ILE A 11 -5.99 -14.19 -8.63
N ARG A 12 -5.12 -14.40 -9.62
CA ARG A 12 -5.28 -13.87 -10.98
C ARG A 12 -6.56 -14.40 -11.64
N ARG A 13 -6.81 -15.71 -11.56
CA ARG A 13 -8.05 -16.30 -12.07
C ARG A 13 -9.28 -15.77 -11.34
N LEU A 14 -9.18 -15.62 -10.01
CA LEU A 14 -10.27 -15.07 -9.20
C LEU A 14 -10.60 -13.64 -9.60
N HIS A 15 -9.59 -12.79 -9.85
CA HIS A 15 -9.80 -11.43 -10.33
C HIS A 15 -10.44 -11.39 -11.72
N GLN A 16 -10.05 -12.30 -12.63
CA GLN A 16 -10.68 -12.40 -13.96
C GLN A 16 -12.15 -12.81 -13.90
N GLN A 17 -12.50 -13.70 -12.96
CA GLN A 17 -13.87 -14.19 -12.77
C GLN A 17 -14.73 -13.21 -11.97
N HIS A 18 -14.13 -12.49 -11.02
CA HIS A 18 -14.79 -11.54 -10.12
C HIS A 18 -13.98 -10.23 -10.04
N PRO A 19 -14.06 -9.37 -11.06
CA PRO A 19 -13.28 -8.12 -11.10
C PRO A 19 -13.62 -7.14 -9.96
N ASP A 20 -14.79 -7.30 -9.34
CA ASP A 20 -15.29 -6.50 -8.23
C ASP A 20 -14.84 -7.01 -6.85
N TYR A 21 -14.21 -8.19 -6.80
CA TYR A 21 -13.73 -8.78 -5.55
C TYR A 21 -12.45 -8.09 -5.07
N VAL A 22 -12.61 -7.23 -4.06
CA VAL A 22 -11.57 -6.31 -3.57
C VAL A 22 -10.29 -7.03 -3.17
N PHE A 23 -10.40 -8.16 -2.48
CA PHE A 23 -9.23 -8.90 -1.99
C PHE A 23 -8.40 -9.51 -3.11
N ALA A 24 -8.99 -9.83 -4.27
CA ALA A 24 -8.20 -10.29 -5.41
C ALA A 24 -7.33 -9.16 -5.97
N SER A 25 -7.89 -7.96 -6.15
CA SER A 25 -7.12 -6.78 -6.58
C SER A 25 -6.02 -6.42 -5.58
N ILE A 26 -6.32 -6.45 -4.28
CA ILE A 26 -5.35 -6.22 -3.20
C ILE A 26 -4.22 -7.26 -3.26
N GLY A 27 -4.55 -8.54 -3.42
CA GLY A 27 -3.56 -9.62 -3.49
C GLY A 27 -2.60 -9.47 -4.69
N LEU A 28 -3.14 -9.15 -5.87
CA LEU A 28 -2.33 -8.90 -7.07
C LEU A 28 -1.45 -7.65 -6.91
N ALA A 29 -2.02 -6.55 -6.41
CA ALA A 29 -1.28 -5.32 -6.23
C ALA A 29 -0.14 -5.48 -5.21
N HIS A 30 -0.38 -6.20 -4.09
CA HIS A 30 0.68 -6.51 -3.14
C HIS A 30 1.82 -7.31 -3.78
N HIS A 31 1.50 -8.31 -4.62
CA HIS A 31 2.53 -9.05 -5.36
C HIS A 31 3.37 -8.17 -6.28
N HIS A 32 2.72 -7.25 -7.00
CA HIS A 32 3.41 -6.27 -7.85
C HIS A 32 4.31 -5.33 -7.02
N ILE A 33 3.86 -4.86 -5.84
CA ILE A 33 4.69 -4.06 -4.92
C ILE A 33 5.96 -4.82 -4.51
N GLN A 34 5.83 -6.10 -4.13
CA GLN A 34 6.99 -6.91 -3.73
C GLN A 34 8.00 -7.13 -4.87
N LYS A 35 7.56 -7.02 -6.13
CA LYS A 35 8.42 -7.06 -7.32
C LYS A 35 8.99 -5.71 -7.74
N GLY A 36 8.56 -4.62 -7.11
CA GLY A 36 8.89 -3.25 -7.52
C GLY A 36 8.12 -2.77 -8.77
N GLU A 37 7.09 -3.50 -9.18
CA GLU A 37 6.19 -3.19 -10.30
C GLU A 37 5.09 -2.23 -9.81
N LEU A 38 5.50 -1.02 -9.40
CA LEU A 38 4.64 -0.11 -8.63
C LEU A 38 3.51 0.50 -9.48
N ASP A 39 3.72 0.65 -10.79
CA ASP A 39 2.71 1.21 -11.70
C ASP A 39 1.60 0.19 -11.96
N GLU A 40 1.95 -1.09 -12.10
CA GLU A 40 1.02 -2.21 -12.20
C GLU A 40 0.19 -2.36 -10.92
N ALA A 41 0.84 -2.24 -9.75
CA ALA A 41 0.14 -2.24 -8.47
C ALA A 41 -0.86 -1.08 -8.38
N GLU A 42 -0.48 0.13 -8.79
CA GLU A 42 -1.36 1.30 -8.78
C GLU A 42 -2.56 1.11 -9.71
N ALA A 43 -2.35 0.59 -10.91
CA ALA A 43 -3.41 0.33 -11.89
C ALA A 43 -4.48 -0.63 -11.34
N LEU A 44 -4.08 -1.63 -10.54
CA LEU A 44 -5.01 -2.57 -9.89
C LEU A 44 -5.81 -1.94 -8.74
N LEU A 45 -5.24 -0.94 -8.06
CA LEU A 45 -5.87 -0.27 -6.92
C LEU A 45 -6.70 0.95 -7.32
N GLN A 46 -6.41 1.58 -8.45
CA GLN A 46 -7.09 2.79 -8.92
C GLN A 46 -8.63 2.65 -9.01
N PRO A 47 -9.22 1.54 -9.48
CA PRO A 47 -10.67 1.36 -9.48
C PRO A 47 -11.28 1.35 -8.07
N LEU A 48 -10.52 0.90 -7.08
CA LEU A 48 -10.97 0.81 -5.68
C LEU A 48 -11.01 2.20 -5.02
N VAL A 49 -10.13 3.13 -5.39
CA VAL A 49 -10.14 4.51 -4.89
C VAL A 49 -11.49 5.21 -5.15
N SER A 50 -12.11 4.92 -6.30
CA SER A 50 -13.37 5.55 -6.72
C SER A 50 -14.62 4.82 -6.20
N ARG A 51 -14.46 3.73 -5.44
CA ARG A 51 -15.56 2.89 -5.00
C ARG A 51 -16.32 3.58 -3.86
N LYS A 52 -17.66 3.65 -3.98
CA LYS A 52 -18.52 4.35 -3.01
C LYS A 52 -18.68 3.63 -1.67
N ARG A 53 -18.48 2.32 -1.62
CA ARG A 53 -18.72 1.48 -0.44
C ARG A 53 -17.71 0.35 -0.35
N PHE A 54 -17.21 0.16 0.86
CA PHE A 54 -16.37 -0.95 1.27
C PHE A 54 -16.98 -1.64 2.48
N HIS A 55 -16.76 -2.95 2.59
CA HIS A 55 -16.81 -3.58 3.90
C HIS A 55 -15.61 -3.11 4.74
N TYR A 56 -15.76 -3.00 6.07
CA TYR A 56 -14.72 -2.42 6.92
C TYR A 56 -13.36 -3.16 6.82
N SER A 57 -13.39 -4.49 6.67
CA SER A 57 -12.16 -5.28 6.49
C SER A 57 -11.49 -5.06 5.13
N GLU A 58 -12.27 -4.85 4.07
CA GLU A 58 -11.77 -4.51 2.74
C GLU A 58 -11.12 -3.13 2.76
N PHE A 59 -11.78 -2.16 3.41
CA PHE A 59 -11.27 -0.81 3.56
C PHE A 59 -9.95 -0.80 4.33
N ASN A 60 -9.86 -1.52 5.45
CA ASN A 60 -8.64 -1.66 6.22
C ASN A 60 -7.49 -2.26 5.39
N ALA A 61 -7.76 -3.35 4.66
CA ALA A 61 -6.75 -3.96 3.79
C ALA A 61 -6.31 -3.02 2.67
N PHE A 62 -7.26 -2.30 2.07
CA PHE A 62 -7.00 -1.34 1.01
C PHE A 62 -6.13 -0.17 1.50
N CYS A 63 -6.46 0.44 2.64
CA CYS A 63 -5.67 1.53 3.23
C CYS A 63 -4.23 1.10 3.54
N GLY A 64 -4.06 -0.08 4.16
CA GLY A 64 -2.72 -0.61 4.42
C GLY A 64 -1.90 -0.79 3.16
N LEU A 65 -2.52 -1.28 2.08
CA LEU A 65 -1.84 -1.48 0.82
C LEU A 65 -1.51 -0.17 0.08
N GLN A 66 -2.36 0.85 0.18
CA GLN A 66 -2.05 2.20 -0.34
C GLN A 66 -0.82 2.78 0.37
N ILE A 67 -0.76 2.63 1.70
CA ILE A 67 0.40 3.07 2.48
C ILE A 67 1.66 2.34 2.00
N ASP A 68 1.61 1.02 1.87
CA ASP A 68 2.74 0.21 1.39
C ASP A 68 3.24 0.65 0.00
N LEU A 69 2.31 0.87 -0.94
CA LEU A 69 2.63 1.35 -2.29
C LEU A 69 3.36 2.69 -2.25
N TYR A 70 2.88 3.66 -1.47
CA TYR A 70 3.52 4.97 -1.37
C TYR A 70 4.86 4.92 -0.64
N LEU A 71 5.01 4.05 0.36
CA LEU A 71 6.31 3.82 1.00
C LEU A 71 7.31 3.19 0.03
N ALA A 72 6.89 2.22 -0.79
CA ALA A 72 7.72 1.64 -1.85
C ALA A 72 8.13 2.69 -2.90
N ARG A 73 7.25 3.65 -3.21
CA ARG A 73 7.55 4.83 -4.04
C ARG A 73 8.40 5.90 -3.35
N LYS A 74 8.81 5.69 -2.10
CA LYS A 74 9.52 6.67 -1.25
C LYS A 74 8.74 7.98 -1.05
N ASN A 75 7.42 7.92 -1.15
CA ASN A 75 6.52 9.05 -0.93
C ASN A 75 5.87 8.93 0.46
N ALA A 76 6.66 9.24 1.49
CA ALA A 76 6.22 9.13 2.87
C ALA A 76 5.08 10.11 3.23
N ASP A 77 4.94 11.21 2.50
CA ASP A 77 3.86 12.18 2.72
C ASP A 77 2.51 11.64 2.23
N ALA A 78 2.45 11.05 1.03
CA ALA A 78 1.24 10.39 0.55
C ALA A 78 0.85 9.20 1.44
N ALA A 79 1.85 8.42 1.88
CA ALA A 79 1.64 7.33 2.84
C ALA A 79 1.04 7.86 4.16
N ARG A 80 1.50 9.02 4.65
CA ARG A 80 0.93 9.67 5.84
C ARG A 80 -0.52 10.10 5.64
N SER A 81 -0.85 10.68 4.49
CA SER A 81 -2.22 11.10 4.19
C SER A 81 -3.20 9.92 4.26
N TRP A 82 -2.81 8.76 3.71
CA TRP A 82 -3.60 7.54 3.81
C TRP A 82 -3.72 7.01 5.24
N LEU A 83 -2.63 7.03 6.01
CA LEU A 83 -2.65 6.62 7.42
C LEU A 83 -3.62 7.49 8.24
N ASN A 84 -3.54 8.81 8.09
CA ASN A 84 -4.40 9.75 8.82
C ASN A 84 -5.88 9.53 8.46
N MET A 85 -6.17 9.33 7.17
CA MET A 85 -7.53 9.06 6.69
C MET A 85 -8.07 7.74 7.26
N TRP A 86 -7.23 6.70 7.30
CA TRP A 86 -7.60 5.42 7.91
C TRP A 86 -7.87 5.54 9.40
N GLU A 87 -7.02 6.24 10.15
CA GLU A 87 -7.19 6.51 11.58
C GLU A 87 -8.49 7.26 11.88
N MET A 88 -8.83 8.28 11.08
CA MET A 88 -10.10 9.01 11.22
C MET A 88 -11.33 8.14 10.99
N THR A 89 -11.22 7.13 10.13
CA THR A 89 -12.36 6.29 9.73
C THR A 89 -12.51 5.06 10.62
N ASN A 90 -11.40 4.47 11.08
CA ASN A 90 -11.41 3.25 11.89
C ASN A 90 -10.24 3.21 12.90
N PRO A 91 -10.29 4.04 13.97
CA PRO A 91 -9.17 4.27 14.88
C PRO A 91 -8.78 3.05 15.73
N ASP A 92 -9.69 2.10 15.94
CA ASP A 92 -9.44 0.92 16.77
C ASP A 92 -8.72 -0.21 16.01
N THR A 93 -8.28 0.05 14.77
CA THR A 93 -7.62 -0.95 13.95
C THR A 93 -6.20 -1.24 14.46
N PRO A 94 -5.86 -2.48 14.86
CA PRO A 94 -4.54 -2.80 15.41
C PRO A 94 -3.37 -2.54 14.44
N ALA A 95 -3.64 -2.57 13.13
CA ALA A 95 -2.63 -2.33 12.11
C ALA A 95 -2.13 -0.87 12.04
N LEU A 96 -2.86 0.10 12.62
CA LEU A 96 -2.49 1.51 12.57
C LEU A 96 -1.15 1.78 13.23
N GLU A 97 -0.84 1.12 14.36
CA GLU A 97 0.42 1.32 15.06
C GLU A 97 1.62 0.84 14.24
N TYR A 98 1.47 -0.32 13.56
CA TYR A 98 2.47 -0.82 12.64
C TYR A 98 2.75 0.21 11.54
N TRP A 99 1.71 0.68 10.85
CA TRP A 99 1.88 1.63 9.75
C TRP A 99 2.37 3.00 10.20
N ARG A 100 1.97 3.48 11.38
CA ARG A 100 2.49 4.71 11.97
C ARG A 100 4.01 4.65 12.09
N ARG A 101 4.54 3.57 12.66
CA ARG A 101 5.99 3.37 12.77
C ARG A 101 6.68 3.33 11.41
N GLN A 102 6.12 2.60 10.44
CA GLN A 102 6.72 2.49 9.10
C GLN A 102 6.78 3.86 8.39
N VAL A 103 5.72 4.66 8.48
CA VAL A 103 5.68 5.99 7.85
C VAL A 103 6.63 6.97 8.55
N GLU A 104 6.71 6.96 9.88
CA GLU A 104 7.68 7.81 10.61
C GLU A 104 9.12 7.49 10.21
N GLU A 105 9.45 6.20 10.14
CA GLU A 105 10.79 5.76 9.76
C GLU A 105 11.15 6.19 8.33
N ALA A 106 10.22 6.08 7.39
CA ALA A 106 10.43 6.55 6.02
C ALA A 106 10.64 8.08 5.92
N LYS A 107 9.91 8.88 6.71
CA LYS A 107 10.12 10.34 6.77
C LYS A 107 11.51 10.68 7.31
N ARG A 108 11.94 10.00 8.37
CA ARG A 108 13.26 10.17 8.97
C ARG A 108 14.39 9.88 7.98
N GLN A 109 14.28 8.77 7.24
CA GLN A 109 15.25 8.40 6.21
C GLN A 109 15.34 9.43 5.08
N THR A 110 14.21 9.98 4.66
CA THR A 110 14.16 11.03 3.63
C THR A 110 14.83 12.31 4.11
N GLY A 111 14.56 12.74 5.35
CA GLY A 111 15.19 13.91 5.97
C GLY A 111 16.72 13.79 6.09
N LEU A 112 17.21 12.65 6.58
CA LEU A 112 18.65 12.37 6.69
C LEU A 112 19.36 12.37 5.34
N SER A 113 18.71 11.88 4.28
CA SER A 113 19.27 11.91 2.93
C SER A 113 19.47 13.34 2.43
N ILE A 114 18.51 14.23 2.72
CA ILE A 114 18.57 15.64 2.33
C ILE A 114 19.69 16.35 3.10
N GLU A 115 19.75 16.19 4.42
CA GLU A 115 20.81 16.79 5.25
C GLU A 115 22.21 16.35 4.82
N ARG A 116 22.40 15.05 4.53
CA ARG A 116 23.66 14.51 4.01
C ARG A 116 24.06 15.12 2.67
N TYR A 117 23.10 15.32 1.76
CA TYR A 117 23.34 15.93 0.46
C TYR A 117 23.80 17.40 0.60
N TRP A 118 23.13 18.19 1.45
CA TRP A 118 23.54 19.58 1.70
C TRP A 118 24.88 19.71 2.43
N SER A 119 25.25 18.74 3.27
CA SER A 119 26.54 18.73 3.96
C SER A 119 27.74 18.44 3.05
N GLN A 120 27.54 17.78 1.90
CA GLN A 120 28.62 17.48 0.94
C GLN A 120 28.86 18.61 -0.07
N MET A 121 27.95 19.58 -0.16
CA MET A 121 28.07 20.74 -1.06
C MET A 121 28.65 21.99 -0.38
N LYS A 122 29.00 21.90 0.91
CA LYS A 122 29.77 22.91 1.65
C LYS A 122 31.21 22.49 1.78
#